data_AF-O64992-F1
#
_entry.id   AF-O64992-F1
#
_cell.length_a   1.000
_cell.length_b   1.000
_cell.length_c   1.000
_cell.angle_alpha   90.00
_cell.angle_beta   90.00
_cell.angle_gamma   90.00
#
_symmetry.space_group_name_H-M   'P 1'
#
loop_
_entity.id
_entity.type
_entity.pdbx_description
1 polymer ?
#
loop_
_entity_poly.entity_id
_entity_poly.type
_entity_poly.pdbx_seq_one_letter_code
_entity_poly.pdbx_strand_id
1 'polypeptide(L)' 'SGYNRFRDVDSPLTDERNQQIVVFMDIVEYLKPKFVLMENVVDILRLDKGSLGRYALSRLVD' A
#
# COMPACT_ATOMS: atom_id res chain seq x y z
N SER A 1 8.75 12.88 1.60
CA SER A 1 10.13 12.79 1.06
C SER A 1 11.17 13.22 2.11
N GLY A 2 11.38 12.42 3.17
CA GLY A 2 12.45 12.72 4.15
C GLY A 2 12.23 12.22 5.60
N TYR A 3 11.10 11.59 5.91
CA TYR A 3 10.72 11.24 7.29
C TYR A 3 10.16 9.81 7.44
N ASN A 4 10.59 8.85 6.60
CA ASN A 4 10.17 7.44 6.72
C ASN A 4 11.00 6.63 7.74
N ARG A 5 11.91 7.27 8.50
CA ARG A 5 12.83 6.60 9.43
C ARG A 5 12.20 6.26 10.79
N PHE A 6 11.06 6.86 11.13
CA PHE A 6 10.32 6.67 12.38
C PHE A 6 8.92 6.07 12.14
N ARG A 7 8.72 5.38 11.01
CA ARG A 7 7.46 4.67 10.77
C ARG A 7 7.42 3.42 11.63
N ASP A 8 6.23 3.13 12.15
CA ASP A 8 5.97 1.90 12.86
C ASP A 8 6.14 0.74 11.88
N VAL A 9 7.28 0.06 12.00
CA VAL A 9 7.69 -0.99 11.05
C VAL A 9 6.90 -2.26 11.30
N ASP A 10 6.37 -2.44 12.52
CA ASP A 10 5.67 -3.65 12.95
C ASP A 10 4.21 -3.68 12.47
N SER A 11 3.61 -2.52 12.16
CA SER A 11 2.23 -2.43 11.64
C SER A 11 2.07 -1.23 10.70
N PRO A 12 2.65 -1.27 9.49
CA PRO A 12 2.61 -0.15 8.55
C PRO A 12 1.20 0.18 8.06
N LEU A 13 0.26 -0.78 8.05
CA LEU A 13 -1.12 -0.59 7.60
C LEU A 13 -1.99 0.15 8.62
N THR A 14 -1.60 0.19 9.90
CA THR A 14 -2.31 0.92 10.96
C THR A 14 -1.79 2.33 11.17
N ASP A 15 -0.66 2.69 10.54
CA ASP A 15 -0.18 4.08 10.50
C ASP A 15 -1.16 4.92 9.69
N GLU A 16 -1.72 5.97 10.31
CA GLU A 16 -2.64 6.92 9.68
C GLU A 16 -2.08 7.48 8.35
N ARG A 17 -0.75 7.54 8.22
CA ARG A 17 -0.07 8.04 7.01
C ARG A 17 -0.08 7.05 5.84
N ASN A 18 -0.45 5.78 6.06
CA ASN A 18 -0.56 4.76 5.00
C ASN A 18 -2.01 4.36 4.70
N GLN A 19 -3.01 4.95 5.39
CA GLN A 19 -4.43 4.68 5.17
C GLN A 19 -4.90 4.92 3.73
N GLN A 20 -4.27 5.85 3.00
CA GLN A 20 -4.60 6.12 1.59
C GLN A 20 -4.40 4.90 0.68
N ILE A 21 -3.46 4.01 1.00
CA ILE A 21 -3.25 2.77 0.24
C ILE A 21 -4.43 1.82 0.45
N VAL A 22 -4.95 1.73 1.68
CA VAL A 22 -6.12 0.91 2.02
C VAL A 22 -7.34 1.44 1.27
N VAL A 23 -7.61 2.74 1.36
CA VAL A 23 -8.74 3.37 0.66
C VAL A 23 -8.66 3.17 -0.86
N PHE A 24 -7.48 3.28 -1.46
CA PHE A 24 -7.32 2.99 -2.88
C PHE A 24 -7.69 1.54 -3.21
N MET A 25 -7.22 0.58 -2.40
CA MET A 25 -7.52 -0.84 -2.62
C MET A 25 -9.02 -1.13 -2.46
N ASP A 26 -9.69 -0.49 -1.50
CA ASP A 26 -11.13 -0.63 -1.30
C ASP A 26 -11.94 -0.08 -2.50
N ILE A 27 -11.49 1.04 -3.09
CA ILE A 27 -12.10 1.58 -4.31
C ILE A 27 -11.92 0.63 -5.49
N VAL A 28 -10.73 0.04 -5.65
CA VAL A 28 -10.46 -0.94 -6.71
C VAL A 28 -11.32 -2.19 -6.54
N GLU A 29 -11.43 -2.72 -5.32
CA GLU A 29 -12.27 -3.89 -5.02
C GLU A 29 -13.75 -3.61 -5.30
N TYR A 30 -14.23 -2.42 -4.94
CA TYR A 30 -15.61 -2.02 -5.16
C TYR A 30 -15.94 -1.84 -6.66
N LEU A 31 -15.07 -1.15 -7.41
CA LEU A 31 -15.33 -0.79 -8.80
C LEU A 31 -14.96 -1.89 -9.80
N LYS A 32 -14.09 -2.84 -9.42
CA LYS A 32 -13.57 -3.93 -10.27
C LYS A 32 -13.17 -3.46 -11.68
N PRO A 33 -12.29 -2.46 -11.80
CA PRO A 33 -11.88 -1.95 -13.11
C PRO A 33 -11.08 -3.01 -13.88
N LYS A 34 -11.11 -2.93 -15.22
CA LYS A 34 -10.33 -3.85 -16.08
C LYS A 34 -8.81 -3.68 -15.93
N PHE A 35 -8.36 -2.50 -15.52
CA PHE A 35 -6.95 -2.18 -15.34
C PHE A 35 -6.79 -1.26 -14.11
N VAL A 36 -5.70 -1.46 -13.37
CA VAL A 36 -5.34 -0.66 -12.20
C VAL A 36 -3.88 -0.21 -12.35
N LEU A 37 -3.63 1.07 -12.13
CA LEU A 37 -2.28 1.63 -12.05
C LEU A 37 -2.16 2.41 -10.73
N MET A 38 -1.28 1.98 -9.85
CA MET A 38 -0.93 2.70 -8.62
C MET A 38 0.52 3.19 -8.74
N GLU A 39 0.71 4.50 -8.89
CA GLU A 39 2.03 5.14 -8.87
C GLU A 39 2.39 5.52 -7.43
N ASN A 40 3.64 5.27 -7.03
CA ASN A 40 4.17 5.67 -5.74
C ASN A 40 5.70 5.74 -5.81
N VAL A 41 6.32 6.39 -4.82
CA VAL A 41 7.78 6.45 -4.69
C VAL A 41 8.37 5.08 -4.35
N VAL A 42 9.61 4.83 -4.80
CA VAL A 42 10.35 3.56 -4.61
C VAL A 42 10.40 3.11 -3.14
N ASP A 43 10.32 4.04 -2.19
CA ASP A 43 10.30 3.76 -0.76
C ASP A 43 9.13 2.87 -0.30
N ILE A 44 8.04 2.75 -1.07
CA ILE A 44 6.94 1.82 -0.75
C ILE A 44 7.39 0.36 -0.75
N LEU A 45 8.35 -0.01 -1.60
CA LEU A 45 8.90 -1.37 -1.67
C LEU A 45 9.88 -1.66 -0.53
N ARG A 46 10.37 -0.61 0.14
CA ARG A 46 11.28 -0.71 1.29
C ARG A 46 10.54 -0.66 2.62
N LEU A 47 9.26 -0.27 2.61
CA LEU A 47 8.43 -0.25 3.80
C LEU A 47 8.10 -1.68 4.24
N ASP A 48 8.35 -1.99 5.53
CA ASP A 48 8.03 -3.27 6.16
C ASP A 48 8.34 -4.51 5.30
N LYS A 49 9.60 -4.62 4.87
CA LYS A 49 10.11 -5.76 4.07
C LYS A 49 9.27 -6.07 2.80
N GLY A 50 8.55 -5.08 2.26
CA GLY A 50 7.68 -5.25 1.10
C GLY A 50 6.30 -5.84 1.42
N SER A 51 5.84 -5.80 2.67
CA SER A 51 4.52 -6.31 3.09
C SER A 51 3.36 -5.61 2.37
N LEU A 52 3.45 -4.30 2.15
CA LEU A 52 2.45 -3.53 1.39
C LEU A 52 2.36 -3.97 -0.08
N GLY A 53 3.50 -4.27 -0.69
CA GLY A 53 3.54 -4.81 -2.05
C GLY A 53 2.91 -6.19 -2.13
N ARG A 54 3.17 -7.06 -1.13
CA ARG A 54 2.54 -8.38 -1.02
C ARG A 54 1.03 -8.27 -0.76
N TYR A 55 0.61 -7.34 0.09
CA TYR A 55 -0.81 -7.06 0.36
C TYR A 55 -1.53 -6.60 -0.92
N ALA A 56 -0.97 -5.63 -1.63
CA ALA A 56 -1.49 -5.16 -2.91
C ALA A 56 -1.66 -6.29 -3.93
N LEU A 57 -0.63 -7.14 -4.08
CA LEU A 57 -0.69 -8.30 -4.97
C LEU A 57 -1.76 -9.31 -4.53
N SER A 58 -1.87 -9.61 -3.23
CA SER A 58 -2.89 -10.53 -2.71
C SER A 58 -4.33 -10.04 -2.90
N ARG A 59 -4.54 -8.72 -3.07
CA ARG A 59 -5.87 -8.13 -3.30
C ARG A 59 -6.21 -7.99 -4.79
N LEU A 60 -5.23 -8.17 -5.67
CA LEU A 60 -5.38 -8.07 -7.12
C LEU A 60 -5.36 -9.44 -7.82
N VAL A 61 -4.88 -10.48 -7.15
CA VAL A 61 -4.89 -11.87 -7.64
C VAL A 61 -6.01 -12.61 -6.91
N ASP A 62 -7.15 -12.76 -7.59
CA ASP A 62 -8.26 -13.67 -7.26
C ASP A 62 -8.33 -14.74 -8.35
#